data_AF-A0A9E4CKG9-F1
#
_entry.id   AF-A0A9E4CKG9-F1
#
_cell.length_a   1.000
_cell.length_b   1.000
_cell.length_c   1.000
_cell.angle_alpha   90.00
_cell.angle_beta   90.00
_cell.angle_gamma   90.00
#
_symmetry.space_group_name_H-M   'P 1'
#
loop_
_entity.id
_entity.type
_entity.pdbx_description
1 polymer ?
#
loop_
_entity_poly.entity_id
_entity_poly.type
_entity_poly.pdbx_seq_one_letter_code
_entity_poly.pdbx_strand_id
1 'polypeptide(L)'
;MKSTISGFHQDQLGDWVADLACGHTRHMRHDPPWQNREWITTPEGRTRFIGSVVECKVCAESGQEGHMTENEAARKREQQRIAQAVRAACLQAAIEAYEYAQIKGLCQEGAWDLAVDAVKTLDLDKVLEGLPG
;
A
#
# COMPACT_ATOMS: atom_id res chain seq x y z
N MET A 1 -16.21 0.47 -12.87
CA MET A 1 -17.41 0.55 -12.01
C MET A 1 -17.91 1.98 -11.97
N LYS A 2 -19.23 2.22 -11.87
CA LYS A 2 -19.82 3.58 -11.89
C LYS A 2 -20.13 4.06 -10.47
N SER A 3 -19.91 5.34 -10.20
CA SER A 3 -20.24 5.99 -8.93
C SER A 3 -20.88 7.35 -9.18
N THR A 4 -21.69 7.79 -8.22
CA THR A 4 -22.32 9.11 -8.22
C THR A 4 -21.34 10.17 -7.72
N ILE A 5 -21.38 11.36 -8.30
CA ILE A 5 -20.65 12.54 -7.78
C ILE A 5 -21.36 13.05 -6.52
N SER A 6 -20.64 13.08 -5.39
CA SER A 6 -21.12 13.63 -4.12
C SER A 6 -20.65 15.05 -3.85
N GLY A 7 -19.58 15.49 -4.49
CA GLY A 7 -19.02 16.83 -4.29
C GLY A 7 -17.90 17.17 -5.26
N PHE A 8 -17.33 18.36 -5.07
CA PHE A 8 -16.15 18.82 -5.80
C PHE A 8 -15.23 19.62 -4.89
N HIS A 9 -13.93 19.49 -5.09
CA HIS A 9 -12.91 20.34 -4.49
C HIS A 9 -11.84 20.70 -5.52
N GLN A 10 -11.00 21.68 -5.19
CA GLN A 10 -9.77 21.94 -5.94
C GLN A 10 -8.61 21.27 -5.22
N ASP A 11 -7.72 20.67 -5.99
CA ASP A 11 -6.46 20.17 -5.46
C ASP A 11 -5.43 21.31 -5.25
N GLN A 12 -4.19 20.95 -4.91
CA GLN A 12 -3.11 21.91 -4.65
C GLN A 12 -2.68 22.70 -5.89
N LEU A 13 -3.00 22.21 -7.10
CA LEU A 13 -2.70 22.87 -8.37
C LEU A 13 -3.89 23.71 -8.86
N GLY A 14 -5.00 23.72 -8.13
CA GLY A 14 -6.23 24.42 -8.49
C GLY A 14 -7.11 23.67 -9.48
N ASP A 15 -6.81 22.40 -9.76
CA ASP A 15 -7.59 21.57 -10.66
C ASP A 15 -8.84 21.03 -9.96
N TRP A 16 -9.95 21.01 -10.70
CA TRP A 16 -11.22 20.52 -10.18
C TRP A 16 -11.25 18.99 -10.13
N VAL A 17 -11.52 18.47 -8.93
CA VAL A 17 -11.64 17.07 -8.60
C VAL A 17 -13.07 16.80 -8.12
N ALA A 18 -13.72 15.78 -8.67
CA ALA A 18 -15.01 15.31 -8.18
C ALA A 18 -14.80 14.27 -7.08
N ASP A 19 -15.49 14.47 -5.96
CA ASP A 19 -15.63 13.49 -4.90
C ASP A 19 -16.75 12.52 -5.28
N LEU A 20 -16.47 11.22 -5.25
CA LEU A 20 -17.41 10.17 -5.63
C LEU A 20 -17.99 9.51 -4.37
N ALA A 21 -19.25 9.08 -4.46
CA ALA A 21 -19.94 8.36 -3.38
C ALA A 21 -19.24 7.06 -2.94
N CYS A 22 -18.41 6.46 -3.81
CA CYS A 22 -17.56 5.32 -3.45
C CYS A 22 -16.31 5.68 -2.62
N GLY A 23 -16.13 6.95 -2.25
CA GLY A 23 -14.99 7.45 -1.47
C GLY A 23 -13.75 7.81 -2.29
N HIS A 24 -13.74 7.52 -3.60
CA HIS A 24 -12.64 7.89 -4.50
C HIS A 24 -12.85 9.26 -5.14
N THR A 25 -11.76 9.80 -5.69
CA THR A 25 -11.78 11.06 -6.42
C THR A 25 -11.57 10.86 -7.90
N ARG A 26 -12.06 11.80 -8.71
CA ARG A 26 -11.84 11.81 -10.16
C ARG A 26 -11.48 13.23 -10.59
N HIS A 27 -10.30 13.40 -11.17
CA HIS A 27 -9.96 14.66 -11.82
C HIS A 27 -10.91 14.91 -13.00
N MET A 28 -11.52 16.09 -13.01
CA MET A 28 -12.38 16.53 -14.10
C MET A 28 -11.58 17.17 -15.24
N ARG A 29 -10.27 17.38 -15.03
CA ARG A 29 -9.31 17.87 -16.01
C ARG A 29 -8.12 16.91 -16.15
N HIS A 30 -7.77 16.66 -17.41
CA HIS A 30 -6.59 15.98 -17.99
C HIS A 30 -6.49 14.44 -18.10
N ASP A 31 -6.63 14.01 -19.37
CA ASP A 31 -5.71 13.19 -20.18
C ASP A 31 -6.10 13.41 -21.68
N PRO A 32 -5.20 13.73 -22.64
CA PRO A 32 -4.90 15.06 -23.24
C PRO A 32 -6.12 15.97 -23.64
N PRO A 33 -5.90 17.25 -24.04
CA PRO A 33 -6.75 18.40 -23.66
C PRO A 33 -7.95 18.71 -24.59
N TRP A 34 -8.73 17.71 -24.99
CA TRP A 34 -9.76 17.92 -26.04
C TRP A 34 -11.20 18.06 -25.52
N GLN A 35 -11.46 17.87 -24.23
CA GLN A 35 -12.82 18.03 -23.67
C GLN A 35 -12.85 19.16 -22.65
N ASN A 36 -13.07 20.38 -23.14
CA ASN A 36 -13.44 21.50 -22.27
C ASN A 36 -14.82 21.21 -21.67
N ARG A 37 -14.85 20.78 -20.41
CA ARG A 37 -16.09 20.63 -19.64
C ARG A 37 -16.43 21.97 -19.01
N GLU A 38 -16.97 22.88 -19.80
CA GLU A 38 -17.26 24.26 -19.36
C GLU A 38 -18.08 24.31 -18.06
N TRP A 39 -18.97 23.34 -17.86
CA TRP A 39 -19.80 23.21 -16.67
C TRP A 39 -19.01 23.07 -15.35
N ILE A 40 -17.75 22.61 -15.37
CA ILE A 40 -16.95 22.50 -14.14
C ILE A 40 -16.40 23.86 -13.67
N THR A 41 -16.34 24.84 -14.57
CA THR A 41 -15.72 26.14 -14.29
C THR A 41 -16.59 27.02 -13.38
N THR A 42 -17.92 26.91 -13.48
CA THR A 42 -18.87 27.70 -12.71
C THR A 42 -19.41 26.94 -11.49
N PRO A 43 -19.63 27.62 -10.34
CA PRO A 43 -20.30 27.01 -9.19
C PRO A 43 -21.67 26.40 -9.52
N GLU A 44 -22.46 27.06 -10.37
CA GLU A 44 -23.79 26.61 -10.78
C GLU A 44 -23.71 25.33 -11.60
N GLY A 45 -22.73 25.26 -12.50
CA GLY A 45 -22.47 24.07 -13.29
C GLY A 45 -22.03 22.89 -12.42
N ARG A 46 -21.17 23.10 -11.42
CA ARG A 46 -20.79 22.06 -10.46
C ARG A 46 -21.99 21.54 -9.67
N THR A 47 -22.79 22.44 -9.10
CA THR A 47 -23.99 22.06 -8.33
C THR A 47 -24.97 21.24 -9.17
N ARG A 48 -25.17 21.59 -10.44
CA ARG A 48 -26.03 20.85 -11.36
C ARG A 48 -25.56 19.42 -11.63
N PHE A 49 -24.27 19.15 -11.51
CA PHE A 49 -23.67 17.85 -11.80
C PHE A 49 -23.47 16.96 -10.57
N ILE A 50 -23.72 17.47 -9.36
CA ILE A 50 -23.86 16.63 -8.16
C ILE A 50 -25.02 15.64 -8.41
N GLY A 51 -24.82 14.37 -8.05
CA GLY A 51 -25.78 13.30 -8.34
C GLY A 51 -25.59 12.64 -9.72
N SER A 52 -24.72 13.17 -10.59
CA SER A 52 -24.43 12.53 -11.88
C SER A 52 -23.56 11.30 -11.70
N VAL A 53 -23.82 10.28 -12.54
CA VAL A 53 -23.07 9.03 -12.51
C VAL A 53 -21.86 9.13 -13.44
N VAL A 54 -20.67 8.87 -12.90
CA VAL A 54 -19.41 8.85 -13.63
C VAL A 54 -18.65 7.54 -13.40
N GLU A 55 -17.70 7.24 -14.26
CA GLU A 55 -16.82 6.08 -14.08
C GLU A 55 -15.77 6.36 -13.00
N CYS A 56 -15.72 5.49 -11.99
CA CYS A 56 -14.61 5.45 -11.05
C CYS A 56 -13.55 4.48 -11.58
N LYS A 57 -12.42 5.02 -12.04
CA LYS A 57 -11.29 4.22 -12.52
C LYS A 57 -10.72 3.31 -11.42
N VAL A 58 -10.57 3.85 -10.21
CA VAL A 58 -10.06 3.08 -9.06
C VAL A 58 -10.91 1.84 -8.80
N CYS A 59 -12.23 1.99 -8.61
CA CYS A 59 -13.12 0.84 -8.44
C CYS A 59 -13.17 -0.08 -9.67
N ALA A 60 -12.95 0.45 -10.88
CA ALA A 60 -12.90 -0.38 -12.10
C ALA A 60 -11.63 -1.26 -12.16
N GLU A 61 -10.50 -0.72 -11.71
CA GLU A 61 -9.18 -1.36 -11.82
C GLU A 61 -8.87 -2.25 -10.61
N SER A 62 -9.22 -1.82 -9.39
CA SER A 62 -8.81 -2.50 -8.17
C SER A 62 -9.94 -3.29 -7.48
N GLY A 63 -11.20 -3.11 -7.89
CA GLY A 63 -12.35 -3.68 -7.16
C GLY A 63 -12.42 -3.21 -5.70
N GLN A 64 -11.65 -2.19 -5.32
CA GLN A 64 -11.63 -1.66 -3.97
C GLN A 64 -12.81 -0.70 -3.82
N GLU A 65 -13.75 -1.04 -2.94
CA GLU A 65 -14.63 -0.07 -2.33
C GLU A 65 -13.81 0.69 -1.29
N GLY A 66 -13.73 2.02 -1.41
CA GLY A 66 -12.87 2.85 -0.59
C GLY A 66 -13.37 2.95 0.85
N HIS A 67 -12.98 2.01 1.70
CA HIS A 67 -12.77 2.14 3.15
C HIS A 67 -12.21 0.80 3.65
N MET A 68 -10.92 0.71 4.02
CA MET A 68 -10.44 -0.50 4.69
C MET A 68 -11.17 -0.64 6.02
N THR A 69 -11.87 -1.76 6.21
CA THR A 69 -12.52 -2.03 7.49
C THR A 69 -11.48 -2.15 8.60
N GLU A 70 -11.86 -1.86 9.84
CA GLU A 70 -10.95 -1.97 10.99
C GLU A 70 -10.38 -3.39 11.13
N ASN A 71 -11.15 -4.41 10.76
CA ASN A 71 -10.71 -5.81 10.70
C ASN A 71 -9.66 -6.06 9.61
N GLU A 72 -9.80 -5.48 8.42
CA GLU A 72 -8.76 -5.56 7.38
C GLU A 72 -7.50 -4.81 7.76
N ALA A 73 -7.63 -3.65 8.40
CA ALA A 73 -6.50 -2.90 8.93
C ALA A 73 -5.77 -3.69 10.02
N ALA A 74 -6.50 -4.32 10.94
CA ALA A 74 -5.93 -5.17 11.98
C ALA A 74 -5.18 -6.38 11.39
N ARG A 75 -5.78 -7.10 10.44
CA ARG A 75 -5.12 -8.22 9.74
C ARG A 75 -3.85 -7.77 9.03
N LYS A 76 -3.88 -6.61 8.35
CA LYS A 76 -2.72 -6.05 7.66
C LYS A 76 -1.61 -5.65 8.64
N ARG A 77 -1.94 -5.04 9.78
CA ARG A 77 -0.96 -4.69 10.83
C ARG A 77 -0.32 -5.95 11.41
N GLU A 78 -1.11 -6.99 11.65
CA GLU A 78 -0.59 -8.25 12.15
C GLU A 78 0.33 -8.94 11.15
N GLN A 79 -0.06 -8.99 9.87
CA GLN A 79 0.81 -9.48 8.79
C GLN A 79 2.12 -8.69 8.70
N GLN A 80 2.06 -7.36 8.85
CA GLN A 80 3.25 -6.51 8.86
C GLN A 80 4.14 -6.79 10.07
N ARG A 81 3.55 -7.02 11.25
CA ARG A 81 4.27 -7.37 12.48
C ARG A 81 5.00 -8.70 12.33
N ILE A 82 4.32 -9.73 11.84
CA ILE A 82 4.91 -11.04 11.56
C ILE A 82 6.05 -10.93 10.53
N ALA A 83 5.84 -10.22 9.43
CA ALA A 83 6.86 -10.03 8.40
C ALA A 83 8.09 -9.26 8.93
N GLN A 84 7.88 -8.32 9.86
CA GLN A 84 8.97 -7.60 10.54
C GLN A 84 9.78 -8.55 11.44
N ALA A 85 9.10 -9.42 12.18
CA ALA A 85 9.74 -10.40 13.05
C ALA A 85 10.56 -11.43 12.28
N VAL A 86 10.01 -12.00 11.21
CA VAL A 86 10.74 -12.94 10.34
C VAL A 86 11.98 -12.28 9.75
N ARG A 87 11.87 -11.05 9.25
CA ARG A 87 13.03 -10.33 8.72
C ARG A 87 14.10 -10.10 9.80
N ALA A 88 13.71 -9.70 11.00
CA ALA A 88 14.64 -9.49 12.11
C ALA A 88 15.36 -10.80 12.47
N ALA A 89 14.63 -11.91 12.56
CA ALA A 89 15.20 -13.22 12.87
C ALA A 89 16.18 -13.70 11.78
N CYS A 90 15.85 -13.52 10.50
CA CYS A 90 16.78 -13.84 9.40
C CYS A 90 18.07 -13.02 9.48
N LEU A 91 17.96 -11.71 9.73
CA LEU A 91 19.14 -10.85 9.84
C LEU A 91 20.01 -11.25 11.04
N GLN A 92 19.39 -11.51 12.19
CA GLN A 92 20.11 -11.92 13.39
C GLN A 92 20.85 -13.25 13.18
N ALA A 93 20.17 -14.27 12.64
CA ALA A 93 20.77 -15.57 12.36
C ALA A 93 21.94 -15.47 11.39
N ALA A 94 21.82 -14.65 10.34
CA ALA A 94 22.90 -14.42 9.38
C ALA A 94 24.11 -13.74 10.04
N ILE A 95 23.88 -12.69 10.83
CA ILE A 95 24.94 -11.94 11.52
C ILE A 95 25.68 -12.84 12.51
N GLU A 96 24.95 -13.55 13.38
CA GLU A 96 25.55 -14.43 14.39
C GLU A 96 26.39 -15.54 13.76
N ALA A 97 25.87 -16.19 12.71
CA ALA A 97 26.60 -17.23 12.00
C ALA A 97 27.86 -16.68 11.31
N TYR A 98 27.77 -15.49 10.70
CA TYR A 98 28.90 -14.83 10.07
C TYR A 98 29.99 -14.46 11.08
N GLU A 99 29.61 -13.80 12.17
CA GLU A 99 30.52 -13.40 13.25
C GLU A 99 31.17 -14.63 13.90
N TYR A 100 30.39 -15.68 14.14
CA TYR A 100 30.92 -16.96 14.63
C TYR A 100 31.96 -17.54 13.67
N ALA A 101 31.66 -17.59 12.37
CA ALA A 101 32.60 -18.10 11.36
C ALA A 101 33.91 -17.28 11.32
N GLN A 102 33.81 -15.95 11.42
CA GLN A 102 34.98 -15.06 11.49
C GLN A 102 35.82 -15.33 12.75
N ILE A 103 35.18 -15.48 13.92
CA ILE A 103 35.86 -15.84 15.18
C ILE A 103 36.56 -17.20 15.06
N LYS A 104 36.00 -18.13 14.27
CA LYS A 104 36.61 -19.44 13.97
C LYS A 104 37.68 -19.39 12.87
N GLY A 105 37.95 -18.22 12.29
CA GLY A 105 39.00 -18.01 11.30
C GLY A 105 38.65 -18.52 9.90
N LEU A 106 37.36 -18.67 9.57
CA LEU A 106 36.95 -19.00 8.21
C LEU A 106 37.23 -17.83 7.26
N CYS A 107 37.46 -18.14 5.98
CA CYS A 107 37.52 -17.13 4.94
C CYS A 107 36.16 -16.44 4.76
N GLN A 108 36.14 -15.28 4.07
CA GLN A 108 34.91 -14.50 3.86
C GLN A 108 33.81 -15.30 3.13
N GLU A 109 34.19 -16.09 2.12
CA GLU A 109 33.25 -16.93 1.36
C GLU A 109 32.64 -18.03 2.23
N GLY A 110 33.45 -18.74 3.02
CA GLY A 110 32.95 -19.76 3.95
C GLY A 110 32.07 -19.19 5.07
N ALA A 111 32.36 -17.98 5.55
CA ALA A 111 31.51 -17.28 6.52
C ALA A 111 30.17 -16.85 5.89
N TRP A 112 30.19 -16.40 4.63
CA TRP A 112 28.98 -16.09 3.88
C TRP A 112 28.09 -17.32 3.67
N ASP A 113 28.68 -18.45 3.28
CA ASP A 113 27.93 -19.70 3.10
C ASP A 113 27.26 -20.15 4.40
N LEU A 114 27.96 -20.08 5.53
CA LEU A 114 27.39 -20.41 6.84
C LEU A 114 26.25 -19.45 7.23
N ALA A 115 26.39 -18.16 6.95
CA ALA A 115 25.34 -17.18 7.21
C ALA A 115 24.08 -17.44 6.37
N VAL A 116 24.24 -17.78 5.09
CA VAL A 116 23.13 -18.14 4.21
C VAL A 116 22.46 -19.45 4.65
N ASP A 117 23.24 -20.44 5.06
CA ASP A 117 22.71 -21.71 5.58
C ASP A 117 21.91 -21.52 6.87
N ALA A 118 22.38 -20.64 7.77
CA ALA A 118 21.65 -20.26 8.98
C ALA A 118 20.28 -19.63 8.67
N VAL A 119 20.18 -18.79 7.64
CA VAL A 119 18.89 -18.23 7.19
C VAL A 119 17.99 -19.31 6.60
N LYS A 120 18.54 -20.23 5.79
CA LYS A 120 17.76 -21.31 5.16
C LYS A 120 17.21 -22.31 6.17
N THR A 121 17.92 -22.53 7.26
CA THR A 121 17.58 -23.51 8.30
C THR A 121 16.87 -22.88 9.49
N LEU A 122 16.55 -21.58 9.43
CA LEU A 122 15.84 -20.87 10.49
C LEU A 122 14.46 -21.49 10.75
N ASP A 123 14.22 -21.84 12.01
CA ASP A 123 12.96 -22.40 12.49
C ASP A 123 11.89 -21.30 12.62
N LEU A 124 11.05 -21.18 11.59
CA LEU A 124 10.02 -20.14 11.55
C LEU A 124 8.92 -20.35 12.59
N ASP A 125 8.63 -21.58 12.99
CA ASP A 125 7.61 -21.84 14.01
C ASP A 125 8.04 -21.24 15.36
N LYS A 126 9.31 -21.44 15.74
CA LYS A 126 9.87 -20.78 16.94
C LYS A 126 9.90 -19.26 16.86
N VAL A 127 10.16 -18.70 15.68
CA VAL A 127 10.13 -17.24 15.48
C VAL A 127 8.72 -16.70 15.72
N LEU A 128 7.69 -17.42 15.27
CA LEU A 128 6.30 -17.03 15.46
C LEU A 128 5.84 -17.21 16.91
N GLU A 129 6.27 -18.28 17.60
CA GLU A 129 5.96 -18.52 19.02
C GLU A 129 6.57 -17.46 19.96
N GLY A 130 7.73 -16.89 19.60
CA GLY A 130 8.40 -15.85 20.37
C GLY A 130 7.80 -14.45 20.25
N LEU A 131 6.77 -14.27 19.43
CA LEU A 131 6.12 -12.98 19.22
C LEU A 131 5.21 -12.63 20.40
N PRO A 132 5.41 -11.48 21.09
CA PRO A 132 4.43 -11.00 22.06
C PRO A 132 3.10 -10.72 21.35
N GLY A 133 1.98 -11.13 21.96
CA GLY A 133 0.63 -10.93 21.43
C GLY A 133 0.18 -9.48 21.42
#